data_AF-A0AAV8XDD0-F1
#
_entry.id   AF-A0AAV8XDD0-F1
#
_cell.length_a   1.000
_cell.length_b   1.000
_cell.length_c   1.000
_cell.angle_alpha   90.00
_cell.angle_beta   90.00
_cell.angle_gamma   90.00
#
_symmetry.space_group_name_H-M   'P 1'
#
loop_
_entity.id
_entity.type
_entity.pdbx_description
1 polymer ?
#
loop_
_entity_poly.entity_id
_entity_poly.type
_entity_poly.pdbx_seq_one_letter_code
_entity_poly.pdbx_strand_id
1 'polypeptide(L)' 'NSCLVSIFSCFGWDIYTIEGLGNSESKHTLQNVLTKFNGTQCGYCTPGMIMNMYALQKSFGDVTMRQVENSFWG' A
#
# COMPACT_ATOMS: atom_id res chain seq x y z
N ASN A 1 3.36 9.58 5.29
CA ASN A 1 2.85 10.23 4.06
C ASN A 1 3.99 10.87 3.31
N SER A 2 4.18 10.53 2.03
CA SER A 2 5.31 11.01 1.21
C SER A 2 5.32 12.53 1.00
N CYS A 3 4.17 13.18 0.95
CA CYS A 3 4.06 14.63 0.76
C CYS A 3 4.67 15.49 1.88
N LEU A 4 4.90 14.92 3.06
CA LEU A 4 5.44 15.62 4.23
C LEU A 4 6.85 15.15 4.61
N VAL A 5 7.41 14.18 3.89
CA VAL A 5 8.75 13.64 4.17
C VAL A 5 9.77 14.39 3.33
N SER A 6 10.74 15.03 3.99
CA SER A 6 11.86 15.67 3.31
C SER A 6 12.78 14.62 2.70
N ILE A 7 13.24 14.84 1.47
CA ILE A 7 14.17 13.92 0.82
C ILE A 7 15.49 13.78 1.60
N PHE A 8 15.91 14.83 2.31
CA PHE A 8 17.14 14.83 3.11
C PHE A 8 17.05 13.90 4.34
N SER A 9 15.86 13.59 4.84
CA SER A 9 15.71 12.64 5.96
C SER A 9 15.72 11.17 5.52
N CYS A 10 15.69 10.89 4.21
CA CYS A 10 15.56 9.54 3.68
C CYS A 10 16.90 8.81 3.47
N PHE A 11 18.02 9.37 3.95
CA PHE A 11 19.32 8.73 3.76
C PHE A 11 19.35 7.34 4.41
N GLY A 12 19.69 6.32 3.61
CA GLY A 12 19.76 4.92 4.05
C GLY A 12 18.42 4.20 4.15
N TRP A 13 17.31 4.79 3.70
CA TRP A 13 16.00 4.15 3.72
C TRP A 13 15.75 3.32 2.46
N ASP A 14 15.14 2.14 2.61
CA ASP A 14 14.57 1.39 1.50
C ASP A 14 13.15 1.88 1.20
N ILE A 15 13.01 2.68 0.14
CA ILE A 15 11.73 3.27 -0.28
C ILE A 15 11.03 2.37 -1.29
N TYR A 16 9.76 2.04 -1.01
CA TYR A 16 8.89 1.29 -1.91
C TYR A 16 7.69 2.15 -2.32
N THR A 17 7.31 2.08 -3.60
CA THR A 17 6.11 2.72 -4.16
C THR A 17 5.20 1.67 -4.79
N ILE A 18 4.02 2.09 -5.27
CA ILE A 18 3.05 1.19 -5.88
C ILE A 18 3.62 0.45 -7.09
N GLU A 19 4.45 1.13 -7.88
CA GLU A 19 5.12 0.59 -9.07
C GLU A 19 6.20 -0.43 -8.70
N GLY A 20 6.83 -0.27 -7.52
CA GLY A 20 7.83 -1.20 -7.01
C GLY A 20 7.24 -2.56 -6.58
N LEU A 21 5.92 -2.62 -6.33
CA LEU A 21 5.22 -3.87 -6.00
C LEU A 21 4.85 -4.68 -7.24
N GLY A 22 4.59 -4.00 -8.35
CA GLY A 22 4.09 -4.64 -9.56
C GLY A 22 3.52 -3.63 -10.53
N ASN A 23 3.30 -4.09 -11.76
CA ASN A 23 2.79 -3.29 -12.87
C ASN A 23 1.61 -4.01 -13.54
N SER A 24 1.10 -3.47 -14.66
CA SER A 24 -0.06 -4.02 -15.37
C SER A 24 0.12 -5.47 -15.84
N GLU A 25 1.36 -5.89 -16.14
CA GLU A 25 1.70 -7.24 -16.62
C GLU A 25 1.98 -8.21 -15.46
N SER A 26 2.61 -7.73 -14.40
CA SER A 26 2.94 -8.50 -13.20
C SER A 26 2.45 -7.77 -11.95
N LYS A 27 1.20 -8.04 -11.57
CA LYS A 27 0.55 -7.41 -10.42
C LYS A 27 0.85 -8.15 -9.13
N HIS A 28 1.11 -7.39 -8.07
CA HIS A 28 1.15 -7.92 -6.70
C HIS A 28 -0.23 -8.45 -6.28
N THR A 29 -0.26 -9.44 -5.38
CA THR A 29 -1.51 -10.03 -4.87
C THR A 29 -2.48 -8.97 -4.34
N LEU A 30 -1.99 -7.95 -3.63
CA LEU A 30 -2.81 -6.85 -3.12
C LEU A 30 -3.47 -6.02 -4.24
N GLN A 31 -2.75 -5.75 -5.34
CA GLN A 31 -3.30 -5.05 -6.52
C GLN A 31 -4.42 -5.88 -7.17
N ASN A 32 -4.24 -7.21 -7.25
CA ASN A 32 -5.24 -8.12 -7.81
C ASN A 32 -6.48 -8.27 -6.93
N VAL A 33 -6.32 -8.42 -5.62
CA VAL A 33 -7.45 -8.58 -4.69
C VAL A 33 -8.31 -7.32 -4.71
N LEU A 34 -7.72 -6.14 -4.59
CA LEU A 34 -8.48 -4.90 -4.54
C LEU A 34 -9.32 -4.68 -5.82
N THR A 35 -8.74 -4.97 -6.99
CA THR A 35 -9.46 -4.85 -8.28
C THR A 35 -10.52 -5.93 -8.44
N LYS A 36 -10.23 -7.19 -8.06
CA LYS A 36 -11.16 -8.33 -8.14
C LYS A 36 -12.42 -8.13 -7.30
N PHE A 37 -12.31 -7.46 -6.16
CA PHE A 37 -13.43 -7.19 -5.26
C PHE A 37 -14.06 -5.81 -5.47
N ASN A 38 -13.81 -5.16 -6.62
CA ASN A 38 -14.33 -3.82 -6.95
C ASN A 38 -14.00 -2.75 -5.89
N GLY A 39 -12.84 -2.88 -5.22
CA GLY A 39 -12.35 -1.96 -4.20
C GLY A 39 -11.77 -0.65 -4.76
N THR A 40 -12.00 -0.36 -6.05
CA THR A 40 -11.56 0.87 -6.71
C THR A 40 -12.57 1.33 -7.75
N GLN A 41 -12.74 2.65 -7.87
CA GLN A 41 -13.64 3.29 -8.85
C GLN A 41 -12.86 4.23 -9.77
N CYS A 42 -12.65 5.49 -9.34
CA CYS A 42 -11.86 6.46 -10.11
C CYS A 42 -10.35 6.18 -10.07
N GLY A 43 -9.89 5.29 -9.20
CA GLY A 43 -8.49 4.86 -9.14
C GLY A 43 -7.57 5.71 -8.26
N TYR A 44 -7.90 6.97 -7.98
CA TYR A 44 -6.94 7.93 -7.40
C TYR A 44 -6.38 7.52 -6.03
N CYS A 45 -7.22 6.99 -5.13
CA CYS A 45 -6.79 6.56 -3.79
C CYS A 45 -6.16 5.15 -3.74
N THR A 46 -6.30 4.37 -4.82
CA THR A 46 -5.88 2.96 -4.91
C THR A 46 -4.40 2.76 -4.54
N PRO A 47 -3.45 3.57 -5.04
CA PRO A 47 -2.04 3.39 -4.69
C PRO A 47 -1.80 3.53 -3.18
N GLY A 48 -2.40 4.54 -2.54
CA GLY A 48 -2.28 4.75 -1.10
C GLY A 48 -2.86 3.60 -0.28
N MET A 49 -4.04 3.10 -0.68
CA MET A 49 -4.67 1.97 -0.01
C MET A 49 -3.81 0.70 -0.07
N ILE A 50 -3.23 0.41 -1.24
CA ILE A 50 -2.38 -0.77 -1.43
C ILE A 50 -1.07 -0.63 -0.65
N MET A 51 -0.42 0.54 -0.69
CA MET A 51 0.83 0.75 0.05
C MET A 51 0.63 0.65 1.55
N ASN A 52 -0.51 1.12 2.07
CA ASN A 52 -0.85 0.98 3.49
C ASN A 52 -1.02 -0.50 3.89
N MET A 53 -1.79 -1.27 3.11
CA MET A 53 -1.96 -2.70 3.36
C MET A 53 -0.64 -3.47 3.26
N TYR A 54 0.20 -3.12 2.27
CA TYR A 54 1.50 -3.74 2.09
C TYR A 54 2.42 -3.48 3.30
N ALA A 55 2.45 -2.24 3.81
CA ALA A 55 3.22 -1.90 5.01
C ALA A 55 2.71 -2.66 6.25
N LEU A 56 1.39 -2.79 6.40
CA LEU A 56 0.78 -3.54 7.50
C LEU A 56 1.17 -5.04 7.44
N GLN A 57 1.05 -5.66 6.26
CA GLN A 57 1.40 -7.06 6.05
C GLN A 57 2.91 -7.31 6.25
N LYS A 58 3.77 -6.39 5.79
CA LYS A 58 5.23 -6.48 6.00
C LYS A 58 5.62 -6.40 7.48
N SER A 59 4.84 -5.67 8.28
CA SER A 59 5.13 -5.46 9.71
C SER A 59 4.66 -6.61 10.60
N PHE A 60 3.51 -7.21 10.30
CA PHE A 60 2.86 -8.20 11.18
C PHE A 60 2.76 -9.61 10.59
N GLY A 61 2.97 -9.80 9.28
CA GLY A 61 2.72 -11.07 8.60
C GLY A 61 1.21 -11.36 8.51
N ASP A 62 0.70 -12.19 9.43
CA ASP A 62 -0.73 -12.48 9.53
C ASP A 62 -1.48 -11.34 10.22
N VAL A 63 -2.40 -10.73 9.48
CA VAL A 63 -3.13 -9.52 9.88
C VAL A 63 -4.58 -9.83 10.22
N THR A 64 -5.05 -9.31 11.35
CA THR A 64 -6.44 -9.44 11.79
C THR A 64 -7.32 -8.33 11.17
N MET A 65 -8.62 -8.59 11.02
CA MET A 65 -9.58 -7.60 10.50
C MET A 65 -9.55 -6.29 11.30
N ARG A 66 -9.42 -6.35 12.63
CA ARG A 66 -9.34 -5.16 13.48
C ARG A 66 -8.09 -4.31 13.19
N GLN A 67 -6.95 -4.94 12.91
CA GLN A 67 -5.74 -4.22 12.52
C GLN A 67 -5.89 -3.58 11.15
N VAL A 68 -6.50 -4.29 10.21
CA VAL A 68 -6.81 -3.76 8.87
C VAL A 68 -7.69 -2.53 9.03
N GLU A 69 -8.84 -2.63 9.67
CA GLU A 69 -9.74 -1.50 9.91
C GLU A 69 -8.99 -0.33 10.53
N ASN A 70 -8.33 -0.52 11.68
CA ASN A 70 -7.57 0.52 12.38
C ASN A 70 -6.52 1.21 11.50
N SER A 71 -5.89 0.49 10.56
CA SER A 71 -4.85 1.06 9.69
C SER A 71 -5.40 2.02 8.64
N PHE A 72 -6.70 1.95 8.31
CA PHE A 72 -7.34 2.74 7.26
C PHE A 72 -8.14 3.95 7.78
N TRP A 73 -8.17 4.19 9.09
CA TRP A 73 -8.91 5.33 9.68
C TRP A 73 -8.27 6.70 9.40
N GLY A 74 -7.00 6.74 8.98
CA GLY A 74 -6.28 7.99 8.67
C GLY A 74 -5.68 8.65 9.91
#